data_AF-A0A9E3B1B2-F1
#
_entry.id   AF-A0A9E3B1B2-F1
#
_cell.length_a   1.000
_cell.length_b   1.000
_cell.length_c   1.000
_cell.angle_alpha   90.00
_cell.angle_beta   90.00
_cell.angle_gamma   90.00
#
_symmetry.space_group_name_H-M   'P 1'
#
loop_
_entity.id
_entity.type
_entity.pdbx_description
1 polymer ?
#
loop_
_entity_poly.entity_id
_entity_poly.type
_entity_poly.pdbx_seq_one_letter_code
_entity_poly.pdbx_strand_id
1 'polypeptide(L)'
;MSHHNEIPPPFSSSTDFNLDDPDLMLKSATTYIDRGWRVFPLHGITPSNQCTCRSPACQQKGHHPIRPAGIRGATTRLRDILEWWEDDPDANIGIATGVGLLVIAVHPERHGSLDAVPIDPIPQTGLVNVGNAGWHLYFTYKKNIIVNSQQDALGPGIDLIAEGSYVVAPPSLHPSGQRYTWTSYIAPRSLPPKIFTLLQPEHGWIRSDYRSVLDLMHQHGYALTP
;
A
#
# COMPACT_ATOMS: atom_id res chain seq x y z
N MET A 1 12.33 11.05 -41.72
CA MET A 1 13.13 10.69 -40.53
C MET A 1 12.23 10.87 -39.33
N SER A 2 11.54 9.82 -38.92
CA SER A 2 10.55 9.82 -37.84
C SER A 2 11.27 9.72 -36.49
N HIS A 3 11.13 10.77 -35.68
CA HIS A 3 11.56 10.77 -34.29
C HIS A 3 10.69 9.79 -33.49
N HIS A 4 11.25 8.64 -33.13
CA HIS A 4 10.67 7.78 -32.11
C HIS A 4 10.87 8.47 -30.75
N ASN A 5 9.76 8.92 -30.15
CA ASN A 5 9.70 9.16 -28.72
C ASN A 5 9.88 7.82 -28.02
N GLU A 6 11.11 7.50 -27.64
CA GLU A 6 11.39 6.37 -26.76
C GLU A 6 10.76 6.66 -25.39
N ILE A 7 9.73 5.89 -25.06
CA ILE A 7 9.17 5.81 -23.71
C ILE A 7 10.31 5.28 -22.82
N PRO A 8 10.70 5.99 -21.74
CA PRO A 8 11.77 5.51 -20.88
C PRO A 8 11.42 4.11 -20.34
N PRO A 9 12.41 3.19 -20.25
CA PRO A 9 12.17 1.81 -19.86
C PRO A 9 11.51 1.74 -18.47
N PRO A 10 10.69 0.72 -18.19
CA PRO A 10 10.02 0.58 -16.90
C PRO A 10 11.06 0.50 -15.79
N PHE A 11 10.86 1.36 -14.79
CA PHE A 11 11.60 1.55 -13.55
C PHE A 11 12.52 0.39 -13.13
N SER A 12 13.80 0.74 -12.86
CA SER A 12 14.86 -0.14 -12.36
C SER A 12 14.36 -1.14 -11.29
N SER A 13 14.75 -2.40 -11.46
CA SER A 13 14.47 -3.51 -10.55
C SER A 13 15.32 -3.50 -9.27
N SER A 14 16.23 -2.54 -9.09
CA SER A 14 17.10 -2.47 -7.90
C SER A 14 16.43 -1.67 -6.79
N THR A 15 16.14 -2.34 -5.69
CA THR A 15 15.59 -1.78 -4.45
C THR A 15 16.68 -1.42 -3.46
N ASP A 16 17.88 -1.17 -3.99
CA ASP A 16 19.08 -0.79 -3.24
C ASP A 16 18.95 0.67 -2.79
N PHE A 17 18.09 0.87 -1.80
CA PHE A 17 18.09 2.08 -0.99
C PHE A 17 19.49 2.21 -0.39
N ASN A 18 20.19 3.30 -0.73
CA ASN A 18 21.35 3.68 0.02
C ASN A 18 20.88 4.12 1.41
N LEU A 19 20.97 3.23 2.40
CA LEU A 19 20.50 3.49 3.76
C LEU A 19 21.29 4.59 4.47
N ASP A 20 22.46 4.93 3.95
CA ASP A 20 23.31 6.01 4.45
C ASP A 20 23.02 7.36 3.77
N ASP A 21 22.07 7.41 2.83
CA ASP A 21 21.64 8.65 2.17
C ASP A 21 20.75 9.47 3.13
N PRO A 22 21.17 10.68 3.54
CA PRO A 22 20.40 11.50 4.47
C PRO A 22 19.04 11.93 3.89
N ASP A 23 18.90 11.94 2.55
CA ASP A 23 17.67 12.31 1.87
C ASP A 23 16.83 11.09 1.46
N LEU A 24 17.14 9.89 1.99
CA LEU A 24 16.54 8.63 1.57
C LEU A 24 15.00 8.69 1.59
N MET A 25 14.42 9.20 2.69
CA MET A 25 12.97 9.23 2.86
C MET A 25 12.32 10.23 1.90
N LEU A 26 12.93 11.41 1.71
CA LEU A 26 12.47 12.42 0.76
C LEU A 26 12.52 11.91 -0.69
N LYS A 27 13.64 11.31 -1.11
CA LYS A 27 13.81 10.72 -2.45
C LYS A 27 12.79 9.62 -2.70
N SER A 28 12.54 8.79 -1.69
CA SER A 28 11.55 7.71 -1.77
C SER A 28 10.12 8.25 -1.88
N ALA A 29 9.74 9.23 -1.04
CA ALA A 29 8.46 9.89 -1.12
C ALA A 29 8.22 10.56 -2.48
N THR A 30 9.26 11.20 -3.03
CA THR A 30 9.24 11.80 -4.38
C THR A 30 8.99 10.75 -5.46
N THR A 31 9.66 9.60 -5.38
CA THR A 31 9.47 8.49 -6.33
C THR A 31 8.04 7.96 -6.31
N TYR A 32 7.37 7.96 -5.15
CA TYR A 32 5.97 7.52 -5.06
C TYR A 32 4.99 8.53 -5.67
N ILE A 33 5.20 9.83 -5.47
CA ILE A 33 4.34 10.84 -6.11
C ILE A 33 4.52 10.88 -7.63
N ASP A 34 5.71 10.55 -8.15
CA ASP A 34 5.97 10.40 -9.59
C ASP A 34 5.18 9.23 -10.20
N ARG A 35 4.84 8.21 -9.39
CA ARG A 35 3.93 7.12 -9.78
C ARG A 35 2.45 7.50 -9.63
N GLY A 36 2.17 8.74 -9.22
CA GLY A 36 0.83 9.24 -8.94
C GLY A 36 0.23 8.74 -7.62
N TRP A 37 1.04 8.17 -6.72
CA TRP A 37 0.56 7.73 -5.41
C TRP A 37 0.51 8.90 -4.45
N ARG A 38 -0.60 9.00 -3.71
CA ARG A 38 -0.78 10.06 -2.71
C ARG A 38 -0.03 9.69 -1.44
N VAL A 39 0.89 10.55 -1.03
CA VAL A 39 1.81 10.32 0.08
C VAL A 39 1.55 11.32 1.21
N PHE A 40 1.86 10.92 2.45
CA PHE A 40 1.88 11.79 3.63
C PHE A 40 2.85 11.25 4.69
N PRO A 41 3.37 12.11 5.60
CA PRO A 41 4.31 11.69 6.62
C PRO A 41 3.61 10.99 7.79
N LEU A 42 4.18 9.87 8.18
CA LEU A 42 3.85 9.11 9.38
C LEU A 42 4.98 9.30 10.40
N HIS A 43 4.63 9.22 11.68
CA HIS A 43 5.64 9.18 12.72
C HIS A 43 6.62 8.04 12.46
N GLY A 44 7.92 8.29 12.62
CA GLY A 44 8.96 7.26 12.58
C GLY A 44 9.18 6.54 13.90
N ILE A 45 10.16 5.64 13.91
CA ILE A 45 10.67 4.92 15.08
C ILE A 45 12.08 5.44 15.41
N THR A 46 12.32 5.80 16.66
CA THR A 46 13.64 6.23 17.14
C THR A 46 14.60 5.05 17.29
N PRO A 47 15.93 5.28 17.37
CA PRO A 47 16.90 4.22 17.66
C PRO A 47 16.62 3.45 18.96
N SER A 48 15.92 4.06 19.92
CA SER A 48 15.47 3.46 21.18
C SER A 48 14.14 2.70 21.09
N ASN A 49 13.63 2.43 19.87
CA ASN A 49 12.36 1.77 19.58
C ASN A 49 11.12 2.48 20.20
N GLN A 50 11.16 3.82 20.20
CA GLN A 50 10.04 4.66 20.62
C GLN A 50 9.41 5.35 19.40
N CYS A 51 8.12 5.64 19.49
CA CYS A 51 7.47 6.43 18.45
C CYS A 51 7.91 7.89 18.56
N THR A 52 8.20 8.53 17.44
CA THR A 52 8.55 9.96 17.38
C THR A 52 7.42 10.89 17.86
N CYS A 53 6.19 10.38 18.06
CA CYS A 53 5.09 11.13 18.68
C CYS A 53 5.27 11.36 20.19
N ARG A 54 6.21 10.65 20.82
CA ARG A 54 6.58 10.76 22.24
C ARG A 54 5.47 10.44 23.24
N SER A 55 4.30 9.97 22.76
CA SER A 55 3.23 9.52 23.64
C SER A 55 3.55 8.13 24.21
N PRO A 56 3.60 7.97 25.54
CA PRO A 56 3.79 6.65 26.15
C PRO A 56 2.60 5.72 25.91
N ALA A 57 1.43 6.25 25.55
CA ALA A 57 0.22 5.50 25.25
C ALA A 57 0.07 5.14 23.75
N CYS A 58 1.08 5.42 22.92
CA CYS A 58 1.02 5.17 21.47
C CYS A 58 0.84 3.68 21.16
N GLN A 59 -0.30 3.34 20.52
CA GLN A 59 -0.64 1.98 20.11
C GLN A 59 -0.21 1.64 18.67
N GLN A 60 0.18 2.64 17.87
CA GLN A 60 0.49 2.50 16.44
C GLN A 60 1.87 3.09 16.13
N LYS A 61 2.88 2.71 16.92
CA LYS A 61 4.25 3.26 16.77
C LYS A 61 4.69 3.18 15.31
N GLY A 62 5.22 4.26 14.76
CA GLY A 62 5.72 4.25 13.38
C GLY A 62 4.64 4.31 12.29
N HIS A 63 3.36 4.13 12.63
CA HIS A 63 2.30 3.83 11.67
C HIS A 63 1.16 4.87 11.68
N HIS A 64 1.22 5.90 12.52
CA HIS A 64 0.18 6.93 12.60
C HIS A 64 0.66 8.30 12.06
N PRO A 65 -0.25 9.15 11.54
CA PRO A 65 0.13 10.40 10.88
C PRO A 65 0.79 11.40 11.82
N ILE A 66 1.76 12.18 11.29
CA ILE A 66 2.33 13.34 12.01
C ILE A 66 1.37 14.54 11.94
N ARG A 67 0.79 14.78 10.77
CA ARG A 67 -0.02 15.97 10.50
C ARG A 67 -1.52 15.71 10.81
N PRO A 68 -2.29 16.69 11.35
CA PRO A 68 -3.70 16.49 11.75
C PRO A 68 -4.66 16.06 10.64
N ALA A 69 -4.39 16.43 9.39
CA ALA A 69 -5.20 16.01 8.25
C ALA A 69 -5.14 14.48 8.01
N GLY A 70 -4.09 13.82 8.51
CA GLY A 70 -3.85 12.40 8.36
C GLY A 70 -3.87 11.98 6.89
N ILE A 71 -4.46 10.80 6.63
CA ILE A 71 -4.67 10.28 5.28
C ILE A 71 -5.40 11.26 4.34
N ARG A 72 -6.31 12.10 4.86
CA ARG A 72 -7.05 13.07 4.04
C ARG A 72 -6.14 14.17 3.48
N GLY A 73 -4.97 14.36 4.10
CA GLY A 73 -3.92 15.26 3.61
C GLY A 73 -2.99 14.64 2.57
N ALA A 74 -3.12 13.35 2.26
CA ALA A 74 -2.22 12.68 1.32
C ALA A 74 -2.28 13.30 -0.08
N THR A 75 -1.11 13.57 -0.65
CA THR A 75 -0.93 14.46 -1.80
C THR A 75 0.09 13.90 -2.80
N THR A 76 0.05 14.38 -4.03
CA THR A 76 1.10 14.18 -5.05
C THR A 76 1.87 15.47 -5.34
N ARG A 77 1.61 16.55 -4.58
CA ARG A 77 2.26 17.84 -4.81
C ARG A 77 3.68 17.82 -4.24
N LEU A 78 4.68 17.91 -5.11
CA LEU A 78 6.09 17.92 -4.74
C LEU A 78 6.43 18.95 -3.65
N ARG A 79 5.85 20.15 -3.72
CA ARG A 79 6.07 21.20 -2.70
C ARG A 79 5.72 20.71 -1.29
N ASP A 80 4.59 20.04 -1.12
CA ASP A 80 4.17 19.54 0.19
C ASP A 80 5.14 18.44 0.68
N ILE A 81 5.61 17.57 -0.24
CA ILE A 81 6.56 16.51 0.10
C ILE A 81 7.92 17.09 0.52
N LEU A 82 8.42 18.11 -0.18
CA LEU A 82 9.66 18.79 0.18
C LEU A 82 9.55 19.43 1.57
N GLU A 83 8.48 20.18 1.83
CA GLU A 83 8.23 20.84 3.12
C GLU A 83 8.15 19.82 4.27
N TRP A 84 7.39 18.73 4.10
CA TRP A 84 7.21 17.75 5.17
C TRP A 84 8.47 16.98 5.54
N TRP A 85 9.31 16.61 4.56
CA TRP A 85 10.56 15.91 4.84
C TRP A 85 11.74 16.84 5.14
N GLU A 86 11.59 18.15 4.91
CA GLU A 86 12.48 19.16 5.52
C GLU A 86 12.23 19.26 7.04
N ASP A 87 10.97 19.30 7.46
CA ASP A 87 10.57 19.34 8.88
C ASP A 87 10.89 18.02 9.61
N ASP A 88 10.62 16.88 8.98
CA ASP A 88 10.75 15.54 9.56
C ASP A 88 11.52 14.59 8.62
N PRO A 89 12.87 14.72 8.51
CA PRO A 89 13.68 13.95 7.54
C PRO A 89 13.55 12.43 7.68
N ASP A 90 13.34 11.94 8.91
CA ASP A 90 13.21 10.52 9.23
C ASP A 90 11.74 10.04 9.27
N ALA A 91 10.77 10.85 8.84
CA ALA A 91 9.37 10.46 8.84
C ALA A 91 9.15 9.21 7.98
N ASN A 92 8.41 8.25 8.54
CA ASN A 92 7.90 7.13 7.77
C ASN A 92 6.94 7.64 6.68
N ILE A 93 6.82 6.89 5.60
CA ILE A 93 6.03 7.25 4.42
C ILE A 93 4.72 6.49 4.45
N GLY A 94 3.59 7.20 4.47
CA GLY A 94 2.27 6.63 4.23
C GLY A 94 1.86 6.79 2.77
N ILE A 95 1.36 5.72 2.15
CA ILE A 95 0.69 5.78 0.84
C ILE A 95 -0.81 5.58 1.07
N ALA A 96 -1.62 6.58 0.73
CA ALA A 96 -3.07 6.45 0.76
C ALA A 96 -3.55 5.49 -0.33
N THR A 97 -4.23 4.42 0.08
CA THR A 97 -4.93 3.49 -0.80
C THR A 97 -6.32 4.04 -1.15
N GLY A 98 -7.08 3.32 -1.98
CA GLY A 98 -8.28 3.85 -2.61
C GLY A 98 -8.03 4.41 -4.00
N VAL A 99 -9.07 4.93 -4.65
CA VAL A 99 -8.98 5.61 -5.96
C VAL A 99 -8.24 4.77 -7.02
N GLY A 100 -8.49 3.45 -7.01
CA GLY A 100 -7.90 2.50 -7.95
C GLY A 100 -6.56 1.88 -7.51
N LEU A 101 -6.08 2.15 -6.28
CA LEU A 101 -4.96 1.44 -5.64
C LEU A 101 -5.45 0.66 -4.41
N LEU A 102 -5.10 -0.61 -4.30
CA LEU A 102 -5.31 -1.40 -3.09
C LEU A 102 -4.09 -2.24 -2.77
N VAL A 103 -4.03 -2.72 -1.53
CA VAL A 103 -2.99 -3.63 -1.05
C VAL A 103 -3.64 -4.83 -0.39
N ILE A 104 -3.15 -6.03 -0.69
CA ILE A 104 -3.38 -7.22 0.15
C ILE A 104 -2.22 -7.28 1.14
N ALA A 105 -2.50 -7.17 2.42
CA ALA A 105 -1.51 -7.22 3.48
C ALA A 105 -1.58 -8.57 4.21
N VAL A 106 -0.43 -9.24 4.32
CA VAL A 106 -0.30 -10.55 4.97
C VAL A 106 0.43 -10.38 6.29
N HIS A 107 -0.18 -10.86 7.36
CA HIS A 107 0.20 -10.68 8.76
C HIS A 107 0.47 -12.04 9.44
N PRO A 108 1.73 -12.50 9.47
CA PRO A 108 2.11 -13.78 10.07
C PRO A 108 1.70 -13.94 11.53
N GLU A 109 1.71 -12.85 12.30
CA GLU A 109 1.30 -12.81 13.71
C GLU A 109 -0.19 -13.10 13.91
N ARG A 110 -0.99 -12.98 12.85
CA ARG A 110 -2.42 -13.33 12.81
C ARG A 110 -2.70 -14.56 11.95
N HIS A 111 -1.69 -15.42 11.77
CA HIS A 111 -1.74 -16.66 10.98
C HIS A 111 -1.80 -16.49 9.46
N GLY A 112 -1.49 -15.29 8.94
CA GLY A 112 -1.40 -15.04 7.51
C GLY A 112 -0.14 -15.66 6.88
N SER A 113 -0.26 -16.16 5.66
CA SER A 113 0.86 -16.62 4.84
C SER A 113 0.66 -16.23 3.38
N LEU A 114 1.75 -16.00 2.63
CA LEU A 114 1.66 -15.77 1.19
C LEU A 114 0.97 -16.93 0.46
N ASP A 115 1.26 -18.17 0.86
CA ASP A 115 0.67 -19.37 0.26
C ASP A 115 -0.85 -19.49 0.53
N ALA A 116 -1.35 -18.79 1.55
CA ALA A 116 -2.77 -18.76 1.90
C ALA A 116 -3.53 -17.62 1.16
N VAL A 117 -2.83 -16.72 0.48
CA VAL A 117 -3.48 -15.71 -0.36
C VAL A 117 -4.20 -16.44 -1.50
N PRO A 118 -5.50 -16.18 -1.74
CA PRO A 118 -6.29 -16.92 -2.75
C PRO A 118 -5.96 -16.52 -4.21
N ILE A 119 -4.69 -16.29 -4.51
CA ILE A 119 -4.11 -15.92 -5.80
C ILE A 119 -2.95 -16.88 -6.12
N ASP A 120 -3.25 -17.95 -6.86
CA ASP A 120 -2.23 -18.88 -7.36
C ASP A 120 -2.15 -18.85 -8.91
N PRO A 121 -0.95 -18.66 -9.50
CA PRO A 121 0.25 -18.14 -8.84
C PRO A 121 0.07 -16.67 -8.45
N ILE A 122 0.81 -16.19 -7.44
CA ILE A 122 0.86 -14.75 -7.14
C ILE A 122 1.45 -14.05 -8.36
N PRO A 123 0.71 -13.14 -9.02
CA PRO A 123 1.21 -12.46 -10.22
C PRO A 123 2.40 -11.59 -9.83
N GLN A 124 3.33 -11.42 -10.78
CA GLN A 124 4.36 -10.39 -10.64
C GLN A 124 3.69 -9.02 -10.50
N THR A 125 3.71 -8.50 -9.29
CA THR A 125 3.17 -7.20 -8.90
C THR A 125 4.14 -6.48 -7.96
N GLY A 126 3.80 -5.27 -7.52
CA GLY A 126 4.55 -4.58 -6.47
C GLY A 126 4.50 -5.38 -5.17
N LEU A 127 5.66 -5.81 -4.67
CA LEU A 127 5.77 -6.64 -3.47
C LEU A 127 6.71 -5.99 -2.47
N VAL A 128 6.22 -5.82 -1.24
CA VAL A 128 7.00 -5.33 -0.11
C VAL A 128 7.07 -6.40 0.96
N ASN A 129 8.26 -6.63 1.49
CA ASN A 129 8.49 -7.42 2.70
C ASN A 129 8.76 -6.49 3.89
N VAL A 130 8.29 -6.89 5.08
CA VAL A 130 8.51 -6.18 6.35
C VAL A 130 9.29 -7.07 7.32
N GLY A 131 10.33 -7.75 6.82
CA GLY A 131 10.98 -8.84 7.52
C GLY A 131 9.97 -9.92 7.93
N ASN A 132 10.00 -10.30 9.22
CA ASN A 132 9.08 -11.29 9.79
C ASN A 132 7.68 -10.72 10.08
N ALA A 133 7.45 -9.42 9.91
CA ALA A 133 6.15 -8.80 10.17
C ALA A 133 5.15 -8.94 9.03
N GLY A 134 5.58 -9.43 7.85
CA GLY A 134 4.66 -9.79 6.78
C GLY A 134 4.98 -9.18 5.41
N TRP A 135 3.93 -9.06 4.59
CA TRP A 135 4.01 -8.72 3.17
C TRP A 135 2.91 -7.77 2.73
N HIS A 136 3.21 -6.86 1.80
CA HIS A 136 2.21 -6.07 1.07
C HIS A 136 2.28 -6.37 -0.42
N LEU A 137 1.16 -6.81 -1.00
CA LEU A 137 0.99 -7.01 -2.43
C LEU A 137 0.13 -5.88 -2.99
N TYR A 138 0.70 -5.06 -3.87
CA TYR A 138 0.03 -3.89 -4.43
C TYR A 138 -0.76 -4.28 -5.68
N PHE A 139 -1.99 -3.79 -5.82
CA PHE A 139 -2.84 -4.02 -6.99
C PHE A 139 -3.58 -2.75 -7.42
N THR A 140 -4.00 -2.73 -8.68
CA THR A 140 -4.93 -1.71 -9.21
C THR A 140 -6.32 -2.26 -9.43
N TYR A 141 -7.33 -1.39 -9.39
CA TYR A 141 -8.70 -1.71 -9.76
C TYR A 141 -9.37 -0.51 -10.45
N LYS A 142 -10.53 -0.75 -11.08
CA LYS A 142 -11.25 0.33 -11.78
C LYS A 142 -11.74 1.37 -10.76
N LYS A 143 -11.41 2.65 -10.98
CA LYS A 143 -11.72 3.76 -10.05
C LYS A 143 -13.22 4.00 -9.80
N ASN A 144 -14.09 3.45 -10.63
CA ASN A 144 -15.54 3.53 -10.47
C ASN A 144 -16.11 2.42 -9.57
N ILE A 145 -15.27 1.47 -9.14
CA ILE A 145 -15.62 0.50 -8.11
C ILE A 145 -15.11 1.09 -6.79
N ILE A 146 -15.93 1.10 -5.75
CA ILE A 146 -15.48 1.44 -4.40
C ILE A 146 -15.10 0.14 -3.71
N VAL A 147 -13.91 0.05 -3.11
CA VAL A 147 -13.49 -1.13 -2.35
C VAL A 147 -13.12 -0.68 -0.96
N ASN A 148 -13.82 -1.15 0.06
CA ASN A 148 -13.49 -0.81 1.44
C ASN A 148 -12.34 -1.67 1.95
N SER A 149 -11.56 -1.12 2.87
CA SER A 149 -10.61 -1.94 3.64
C SER A 149 -11.35 -2.90 4.55
N GLN A 150 -10.84 -4.11 4.67
CA GLN A 150 -11.42 -5.15 5.50
C GLN A 150 -10.31 -6.04 6.07
N GLN A 151 -10.31 -6.20 7.39
CA GLN A 151 -9.41 -7.12 8.08
C GLN A 151 -9.85 -8.56 7.82
N ASP A 152 -8.90 -9.47 7.64
CA ASP A 152 -9.14 -10.90 7.42
C ASP A 152 -10.06 -11.20 6.22
N ALA A 153 -10.13 -10.27 5.26
CA ALA A 153 -11.03 -10.32 4.11
C ALA A 153 -10.80 -11.54 3.21
N LEU A 154 -9.57 -12.05 3.19
CA LEU A 154 -9.17 -13.18 2.34
C LEU A 154 -8.72 -14.39 3.18
N GLY A 155 -9.06 -14.39 4.47
CA GLY A 155 -8.66 -15.40 5.45
C GLY A 155 -7.87 -14.82 6.62
N PRO A 156 -7.60 -15.64 7.65
CA PRO A 156 -6.87 -15.21 8.84
C PRO A 156 -5.52 -14.58 8.50
N GLY A 157 -5.30 -13.36 9.00
CA GLY A 157 -4.07 -12.60 8.79
C GLY A 157 -3.93 -12.03 7.38
N ILE A 158 -4.98 -12.00 6.56
CA ILE A 158 -4.91 -11.48 5.19
C ILE A 158 -5.94 -10.36 5.00
N ASP A 159 -5.45 -9.13 5.12
CA ASP A 159 -6.26 -7.93 5.05
C ASP A 159 -6.32 -7.39 3.62
N LEU A 160 -7.45 -6.77 3.29
CA LEU A 160 -7.60 -5.91 2.13
C LEU A 160 -7.52 -4.46 2.60
N ILE A 161 -6.57 -3.68 2.07
CA ILE A 161 -6.37 -2.27 2.39
C ILE A 161 -6.66 -1.44 1.14
N ALA A 162 -7.77 -0.70 1.15
CA ALA A 162 -8.31 0.00 -0.01
C ALA A 162 -8.83 1.40 0.37
N GLU A 163 -10.05 1.77 0.01
CA GLU A 163 -10.58 3.12 0.18
C GLU A 163 -10.55 3.59 1.64
N GLY A 164 -10.17 4.85 1.86
CA GLY A 164 -10.12 5.45 3.20
C GLY A 164 -9.00 4.93 4.11
N SER A 165 -8.09 4.08 3.61
CA SER A 165 -6.94 3.55 4.36
C SER A 165 -5.60 3.85 3.69
N TYR A 166 -4.51 3.42 4.33
CA TYR A 166 -3.17 3.62 3.83
C TYR A 166 -2.27 2.47 4.26
N VAL A 167 -1.13 2.36 3.60
CA VAL A 167 -0.05 1.46 3.99
C VAL A 167 1.21 2.24 4.29
N VAL A 168 2.06 1.68 5.15
CA VAL A 168 3.43 2.18 5.33
C VAL A 168 4.28 1.68 4.16
N ALA A 169 5.03 2.58 3.55
CA ALA A 169 5.79 2.33 2.33
C ALA A 169 7.30 2.18 2.60
N PRO A 170 8.03 1.42 1.79
CA PRO A 170 9.50 1.41 1.84
C PRO A 170 10.11 2.82 1.71
N PRO A 171 11.29 3.10 2.29
CA PRO A 171 12.08 2.26 3.18
C PRO A 171 11.77 2.51 4.67
N SER A 172 10.52 2.87 5.02
CA SER A 172 10.08 3.17 6.39
C SER A 172 10.51 2.09 7.41
N LEU A 173 10.66 2.49 8.67
CA LEU A 173 11.08 1.61 9.76
C LEU A 173 9.86 1.08 10.54
N HIS A 174 9.73 -0.24 10.64
CA HIS A 174 8.71 -0.93 11.43
C HIS A 174 9.13 -1.02 12.92
N PRO A 175 8.20 -1.07 13.89
CA PRO A 175 8.52 -1.24 15.33
C PRO A 175 9.34 -2.50 15.70
N SER A 176 9.43 -3.48 14.80
CA SER A 176 10.30 -4.65 14.95
C SER A 176 11.78 -4.35 14.66
N GLY A 177 12.10 -3.14 14.17
CA GLY A 177 13.43 -2.76 13.70
C GLY A 177 13.72 -3.15 12.25
N GLN A 178 12.79 -3.84 11.58
CA GLN A 178 12.89 -4.17 10.16
C GLN A 178 12.39 -3.02 9.29
N ARG A 179 12.98 -2.81 8.12
CA ARG A 179 12.46 -1.85 7.14
C ARG A 179 11.44 -2.51 6.23
N TYR A 180 10.48 -1.70 5.78
CA TYR A 180 9.69 -2.03 4.61
C TYR A 180 10.62 -2.03 3.40
N THR A 181 10.72 -3.14 2.68
CA THR A 181 11.64 -3.29 1.54
C THR A 181 10.90 -3.82 0.34
N TRP A 182 11.05 -3.16 -0.81
CA TRP A 182 10.58 -3.71 -2.08
C TRP A 182 11.39 -4.97 -2.41
N THR A 183 10.72 -6.10 -2.58
CA THR A 183 11.32 -7.32 -3.15
C THR A 183 11.02 -7.44 -4.65
N SER A 184 9.99 -6.71 -5.11
CA SER A 184 9.65 -6.50 -6.51
C SER A 184 9.09 -5.09 -6.66
N TYR A 185 9.85 -4.18 -7.28
CA TYR A 185 9.45 -2.79 -7.47
C TYR A 185 8.93 -2.50 -8.89
N ILE A 186 7.83 -3.13 -9.25
CA ILE A 186 7.18 -2.97 -10.55
C ILE A 186 5.84 -2.26 -10.44
N ALA A 187 5.21 -1.94 -11.57
CA ALA A 187 3.87 -1.37 -11.57
C ALA A 187 2.86 -2.37 -10.97
N PRO A 188 1.91 -1.94 -10.11
CA PRO A 188 0.89 -2.82 -9.58
C PRO A 188 0.04 -3.42 -10.71
N ARG A 189 -0.18 -4.74 -10.67
CA ARG A 189 -1.08 -5.44 -11.59
C ARG A 189 -2.54 -5.18 -11.24
N SER A 190 -3.43 -5.38 -12.20
CA SER A 190 -4.87 -5.37 -11.92
C SER A 190 -5.23 -6.50 -10.96
N LEU A 191 -6.09 -6.20 -9.99
CA LEU A 191 -6.58 -7.18 -9.02
C LEU A 191 -7.25 -8.35 -9.76
N PRO A 192 -6.89 -9.61 -9.45
CA PRO A 192 -7.58 -10.76 -10.04
C PRO A 192 -9.09 -10.71 -9.75
N PRO A 193 -9.97 -10.88 -10.75
CA PRO A 193 -11.42 -10.78 -10.56
C PRO A 193 -11.99 -11.69 -9.47
N LYS A 194 -11.41 -12.89 -9.29
CA LYS A 194 -11.78 -13.85 -8.23
C LYS A 194 -11.63 -13.31 -6.81
N ILE A 195 -10.86 -12.25 -6.60
CA ILE A 195 -10.73 -11.64 -5.28
C ILE A 195 -12.01 -10.87 -4.93
N PHE A 196 -12.65 -10.22 -5.90
CA PHE A 196 -13.91 -9.52 -5.66
C PHE A 196 -15.04 -10.45 -5.20
N THR A 197 -15.06 -11.71 -5.66
CA THR A 197 -16.06 -12.70 -5.21
C THR A 197 -15.89 -13.16 -3.76
N LEU A 198 -14.69 -13.00 -3.19
CA LEU A 198 -14.41 -13.41 -1.81
C LEU A 198 -14.74 -12.29 -0.80
N LEU A 199 -14.99 -11.08 -1.28
CA LEU A 199 -15.29 -9.94 -0.40
C LEU A 199 -16.72 -10.04 0.11
N GLN A 200 -16.86 -10.08 1.43
CA GLN A 200 -18.17 -10.16 2.07
C GLN A 200 -18.93 -8.82 2.00
N PRO A 201 -20.24 -8.82 1.70
CA PRO A 201 -21.06 -7.61 1.71
C PRO A 201 -21.21 -6.97 3.10
N GLU A 202 -21.18 -7.77 4.18
CA GLU A 202 -21.53 -7.32 5.55
C GLU A 202 -20.56 -6.34 6.23
N HIS A 203 -19.45 -5.95 5.61
CA HIS A 203 -18.49 -4.98 6.19
C HIS A 203 -18.55 -3.56 5.57
N GLY A 204 -19.73 -3.12 5.12
CA GLY A 204 -20.02 -1.70 4.90
C GLY A 204 -20.09 -1.23 3.43
N TRP A 205 -20.55 -2.06 2.51
CA TRP A 205 -20.80 -1.65 1.12
C TRP A 205 -22.06 -0.78 1.03
N ILE A 206 -21.89 0.55 0.84
CA ILE A 206 -23.01 1.45 0.56
C ILE A 206 -23.13 1.65 -0.96
N ARG A 207 -24.25 1.14 -1.50
CA ARG A 207 -24.92 1.40 -2.81
C ARG A 207 -24.70 0.42 -3.97
N SER A 208 -25.84 0.01 -4.55
CA SER A 208 -26.19 -0.43 -5.93
C SER A 208 -25.28 -1.33 -6.77
N ASP A 209 -23.98 -1.28 -6.60
CA ASP A 209 -23.00 -1.68 -7.62
C ASP A 209 -22.57 -3.14 -7.49
N TYR A 210 -22.89 -3.79 -6.37
CA TYR A 210 -22.66 -5.23 -6.19
C TYR A 210 -23.38 -6.05 -7.26
N ARG A 211 -24.63 -5.69 -7.61
CA ARG A 211 -25.33 -6.34 -8.72
C ARG A 211 -24.59 -6.11 -10.03
N SER A 212 -24.14 -4.90 -10.33
CA SER A 212 -23.41 -4.62 -11.57
C SER A 212 -22.07 -5.34 -11.69
N VAL A 213 -21.33 -5.51 -10.58
CA VAL A 213 -20.08 -6.29 -10.55
C VAL A 213 -20.38 -7.77 -10.69
N LEU A 214 -21.35 -8.32 -9.95
CA LEU A 214 -21.78 -9.70 -10.13
C LEU A 214 -22.30 -9.95 -11.56
N ASP A 215 -23.07 -9.03 -12.12
CA ASP A 215 -23.61 -9.09 -13.47
C ASP A 215 -22.47 -9.05 -14.51
N LEU A 216 -21.46 -8.20 -14.32
CA LEU A 216 -20.24 -8.19 -15.14
C LEU A 216 -19.47 -9.50 -15.01
N MET A 217 -19.30 -10.02 -13.79
CA MET A 217 -18.60 -11.26 -13.54
C MET A 217 -19.33 -12.44 -14.18
N HIS A 218 -20.65 -12.49 -14.05
CA HIS A 218 -21.52 -13.44 -14.72
C HIS A 218 -21.46 -13.30 -16.25
N GLN A 219 -21.53 -12.07 -16.80
CA GLN A 219 -21.40 -11.79 -18.23
C GLN A 219 -20.06 -12.24 -18.81
N HIS A 220 -19.00 -12.20 -17.99
CA HIS A 220 -17.65 -12.63 -18.39
C HIS A 220 -17.32 -14.08 -17.97
N GLY A 221 -18.30 -14.84 -17.50
CA GLY A 221 -18.17 -16.28 -17.23
C GLY A 221 -17.42 -16.65 -15.96
N TYR A 222 -17.24 -15.72 -15.02
CA TYR A 222 -16.70 -16.03 -13.70
C TYR A 222 -17.77 -16.71 -12.84
N ALA A 223 -17.45 -17.87 -12.30
CA ALA A 223 -18.36 -18.60 -11.41
C ALA A 223 -18.63 -17.77 -10.14
N LEU A 224 -19.90 -17.42 -9.93
CA LEU A 224 -20.37 -16.82 -8.69
C LEU A 224 -20.78 -17.98 -7.77
N THR A 225 -19.86 -18.49 -6.97
CA THR A 225 -20.20 -19.51 -5.96
C THR A 225 -20.25 -18.90 -4.56
N PRO A 226 -21.19 -19.33 -3.70
CA PRO A 226 -21.45 -18.77 -2.38
C PRO A 226 -20.27 -18.87 -1.43
#